data_AF-A0A504U155-F1
#
_entry.id   AF-A0A504U155-F1
#
_cell.length_a   1.000
_cell.length_b   1.000
_cell.length_c   1.000
_cell.angle_alpha   90.00
_cell.angle_beta   90.00
_cell.angle_gamma   90.00
#
_symmetry.space_group_name_H-M   'P 1'
#
loop_
_entity.id
_entity.type
_entity.pdbx_description
1 polymer ?
#
loop_
_entity_poly.entity_id
_entity_poly.type
_entity_poly.pdbx_seq_one_letter_code
_entity_poly.pdbx_strand_id
1 'polypeptide(L)'
;MTIAVLVLPEAARANDSVYTDLDLDQCQTLAEDQMGVSLKCRGYRGEPVYFKEGDLRQSVFYGRVDKELIEGAFESFSAFNHINTKIEWRLNDAGEPFAAILRWFIDNPGPEGGSTKASRGEILVVSRVGTSDYGGSCMVALVDAKANADANVKARQIADDTAQDFACGMQEPEWVGKRGDLVSERTFSWPEGYVVE
;
A
#
# COMPACT_ATOMS: atom_id res chain seq x y z
N MET A 1 26.91 8.36 46.55
CA MET A 1 27.03 7.72 45.21
C MET A 1 25.89 8.25 44.37
N THR A 2 26.19 9.15 43.44
CA THR A 2 25.18 9.74 42.56
C THR A 2 25.22 8.98 41.23
N ILE A 3 24.16 8.26 40.91
CA ILE A 3 24.03 7.55 39.63
C ILE A 3 23.64 8.59 38.57
N ALA A 4 24.54 8.83 37.62
CA ALA A 4 24.26 9.61 36.43
C ALA A 4 23.58 8.69 35.40
N VAL A 5 22.31 8.95 35.10
CA VAL A 5 21.58 8.29 34.02
C VAL A 5 21.92 9.02 32.72
N LEU A 6 22.65 8.34 31.83
CA LEU A 6 22.88 8.80 30.46
C LEU A 6 21.63 8.48 29.64
N VAL A 7 20.86 9.52 29.29
CA VAL A 7 19.81 9.42 28.26
C VAL A 7 20.53 9.48 26.91
N LEU A 8 20.64 8.34 26.24
CA LEU A 8 21.08 8.32 24.85
C LEU A 8 19.95 8.90 23.98
N PRO A 9 20.25 9.77 23.00
CA PRO A 9 19.24 10.17 22.04
C PRO A 9 18.88 8.94 21.21
N GLU A 10 17.60 8.54 21.25
CA GLU A 10 17.03 7.67 20.24
C GLU A 10 17.30 8.34 18.89
N ALA A 11 18.13 7.73 18.04
CA ALA A 11 18.20 8.16 16.66
C ALA A 11 16.84 7.85 16.05
N ALA A 12 15.95 8.84 16.02
CA ALA A 12 14.77 8.81 15.19
C ALA A 12 15.28 8.63 13.75
N ARG A 13 15.28 7.38 13.29
CA ARG A 13 15.55 7.03 11.89
C ARG A 13 14.39 7.59 11.10
N ALA A 14 14.50 8.85 10.71
CA ALA A 14 13.66 9.39 9.66
C ALA A 14 14.07 8.64 8.39
N ASN A 15 13.47 7.47 8.13
CA ASN A 15 13.58 6.86 6.82
C ASN A 15 13.11 7.93 5.83
N ASP A 16 13.88 8.16 4.77
CA ASP A 16 13.57 9.23 3.83
C ASP A 16 12.35 8.84 3.01
N SER A 17 11.36 9.74 2.93
CA SER A 17 10.29 9.63 1.93
C SER A 17 10.83 10.13 0.61
N VAL A 18 10.76 9.29 -0.43
CA VAL A 18 10.91 9.72 -1.81
C VAL A 18 9.62 9.48 -2.57
N TYR A 19 9.37 10.26 -3.61
CA TYR A 19 8.09 10.23 -4.33
C TYR A 19 8.30 9.94 -5.80
N THR A 20 7.41 9.13 -6.36
CA THR A 20 7.29 8.95 -7.81
C THR A 20 5.85 9.14 -8.24
N ASP A 21 5.67 9.63 -9.45
CA ASP A 21 4.37 9.62 -10.12
C ASP A 21 4.21 8.29 -10.87
N LEU A 22 2.98 7.76 -10.83
CA LEU A 22 2.54 6.55 -11.51
C LEU A 22 1.69 6.97 -12.70
N ASP A 23 2.26 6.85 -13.89
CA ASP A 23 1.58 7.11 -15.15
C ASP A 23 1.16 5.79 -15.78
N LEU A 24 -0.13 5.46 -15.66
CA LEU A 24 -0.69 4.18 -16.13
C LEU A 24 -0.63 4.06 -17.66
N ASP A 25 -0.63 5.17 -18.40
CA ASP A 25 -0.57 5.19 -19.87
C ASP A 25 0.83 4.82 -20.39
N GLN A 26 1.85 4.88 -19.53
CA GLN A 26 3.24 4.54 -19.86
C GLN A 26 3.65 3.15 -19.35
N CYS A 27 2.73 2.41 -18.73
CA CYS A 27 3.01 1.08 -18.21
C CYS A 27 2.99 0.01 -19.31
N GLN A 28 3.76 -1.05 -19.10
CA GLN A 28 3.70 -2.23 -19.96
C GLN A 28 2.43 -3.03 -19.62
N THR A 29 1.57 -3.29 -20.61
CA THR A 29 0.46 -4.24 -20.46
C THR A 29 0.99 -5.66 -20.32
N LEU A 30 0.61 -6.34 -19.25
CA LEU A 30 0.89 -7.76 -19.00
C LEU A 30 -0.27 -8.66 -19.47
N ALA A 31 -1.50 -8.23 -19.18
CA ALA A 31 -2.73 -8.90 -19.59
C ALA A 31 -3.87 -7.87 -19.67
N GLU A 32 -4.82 -8.08 -20.57
CA GLU A 32 -5.99 -7.23 -20.75
C GLU A 32 -7.14 -8.04 -21.35
N ASP A 33 -8.34 -7.88 -20.82
CA ASP A 33 -9.57 -8.43 -21.38
C ASP A 33 -10.76 -7.48 -21.13
N GLN A 34 -11.99 -7.94 -21.40
CA GLN A 34 -13.19 -7.10 -21.22
C GLN A 34 -13.51 -6.79 -19.75
N MET A 35 -12.91 -7.50 -18.81
CA MET A 35 -13.19 -7.45 -17.38
C MET A 35 -12.08 -6.75 -16.58
N GLY A 36 -10.91 -6.51 -17.17
CA GLY A 36 -9.82 -5.85 -16.46
C GLY A 36 -8.50 -5.75 -17.22
N VAL A 37 -7.50 -5.21 -16.52
CA VAL A 37 -6.13 -5.01 -17.02
C VAL A 37 -5.11 -5.31 -15.93
N SER A 38 -3.95 -5.82 -16.34
CA SER A 38 -2.75 -5.95 -15.50
C SER A 38 -1.58 -5.25 -16.16
N LEU A 39 -0.94 -4.34 -15.43
CA LEU A 39 0.11 -3.45 -15.93
C LEU A 39 1.38 -3.60 -15.07
N LYS A 40 2.53 -3.41 -15.71
CA LYS A 40 3.83 -3.25 -15.06
C LYS A 40 4.37 -1.85 -15.33
N CYS A 41 4.46 -1.07 -14.26
CA CYS A 41 4.89 0.31 -14.27
C CYS A 41 6.31 0.44 -13.69
N ARG A 42 6.96 1.58 -13.95
CA ARG A 42 8.26 1.93 -13.35
C ARG A 42 8.04 2.85 -12.15
N GLY A 43 8.48 2.42 -10.98
CA GLY A 43 8.52 3.19 -9.75
C GLY A 43 9.90 3.78 -9.47
N TYR A 44 10.20 3.99 -8.18
CA TYR A 44 11.46 4.58 -7.73
C TYR A 44 12.67 3.81 -8.24
N ARG A 45 13.60 4.50 -8.92
CA ARG A 45 14.81 3.90 -9.55
C ARG A 45 14.51 2.68 -10.44
N GLY A 46 13.33 2.62 -11.05
CA GLY A 46 12.92 1.53 -11.92
C GLY A 46 12.36 0.32 -11.18
N GLU A 47 12.15 0.41 -9.87
CA GLU A 47 11.49 -0.64 -9.08
C GLU A 47 10.09 -0.91 -9.66
N PRO A 48 9.73 -2.16 -9.97
CA PRO A 48 8.47 -2.44 -10.65
C PRO A 48 7.28 -2.17 -9.74
N VAL A 49 6.22 -1.63 -10.32
CA VAL A 49 4.91 -1.48 -9.69
C VAL A 49 3.91 -2.24 -10.53
N TYR A 50 3.24 -3.22 -9.94
CA TYR A 50 2.25 -4.04 -10.62
C TYR A 50 0.87 -3.51 -10.28
N PHE A 51 0.20 -2.94 -11.26
CA PHE A 51 -1.16 -2.45 -11.14
C PHE A 51 -2.12 -3.45 -11.76
N LYS A 52 -3.26 -3.68 -11.12
CA LYS A 52 -4.38 -4.40 -11.73
C LYS A 52 -5.66 -3.62 -11.52
N GLU A 53 -6.56 -3.74 -12.48
CA GLU A 53 -7.96 -3.37 -12.32
C GLU A 53 -8.84 -4.55 -12.73
N GLY A 54 -9.89 -4.81 -11.95
CA GLY A 54 -10.93 -5.78 -12.26
C GLY A 54 -12.19 -5.49 -11.47
N ASP A 55 -13.35 -5.56 -12.12
CA ASP A 55 -14.65 -5.20 -11.52
C ASP A 55 -14.63 -3.85 -10.77
N LEU A 56 -14.08 -2.81 -11.42
CA LEU A 56 -13.95 -1.43 -10.90
C LEU A 56 -13.22 -1.32 -9.56
N ARG A 57 -12.34 -2.27 -9.27
CA ARG A 57 -11.46 -2.29 -8.10
C ARG A 57 -10.04 -2.40 -8.56
N GLN A 58 -9.14 -1.78 -7.82
CA GLN A 58 -7.74 -1.75 -8.17
C GLN A 58 -6.92 -2.56 -7.16
N SER A 59 -5.78 -3.07 -7.61
CA SER A 59 -4.79 -3.78 -6.79
C SER A 59 -3.41 -3.27 -7.17
N VAL A 60 -2.54 -3.07 -6.18
CA VAL A 60 -1.16 -2.60 -6.43
C VAL A 60 -0.17 -3.40 -5.61
N PHE A 61 0.82 -3.98 -6.28
CA PHE A 61 1.97 -4.62 -5.65
C PHE A 61 3.25 -3.86 -6.02
N TYR A 62 4.22 -3.87 -5.12
CA TYR A 62 5.42 -3.06 -5.24
C TYR A 62 6.65 -3.95 -5.15
N GLY A 63 7.58 -3.74 -6.08
CA GLY A 63 8.92 -4.29 -6.04
C GLY A 63 9.10 -5.60 -6.77
N ARG A 64 10.19 -6.31 -6.46
CA ARG A 64 10.52 -7.63 -7.04
C ARG A 64 9.60 -8.70 -6.45
N VAL A 65 8.38 -8.73 -6.98
CA VAL A 65 7.30 -9.59 -6.48
C VAL A 65 7.35 -10.98 -7.11
N ASP A 66 6.98 -12.01 -6.34
CA ASP A 66 6.84 -13.38 -6.81
C ASP A 66 5.84 -13.47 -7.97
N LYS A 67 6.14 -14.35 -8.94
CA LYS A 67 5.34 -14.48 -10.16
C LYS A 67 3.90 -14.86 -9.84
N GLU A 68 3.71 -15.74 -8.85
CA GLU A 68 2.42 -16.25 -8.40
C GLU A 68 1.54 -15.13 -7.87
N LEU A 69 2.12 -14.12 -7.20
CA LEU A 69 1.40 -12.93 -6.75
C LEU A 69 1.05 -12.01 -7.92
N ILE A 70 2.00 -11.78 -8.83
CA ILE A 70 1.79 -10.98 -10.03
C ILE A 70 0.64 -11.56 -10.86
N GLU A 71 0.50 -12.88 -10.95
CA GLU A 71 -0.53 -13.53 -11.75
C GLU A 71 -1.84 -13.72 -10.98
N GLY A 72 -1.78 -14.29 -9.77
CA GLY A 72 -2.96 -14.80 -9.05
C GLY A 72 -3.45 -13.96 -7.87
N ALA A 73 -2.64 -13.02 -7.35
CA ALA A 73 -3.08 -12.22 -6.20
C ALA A 73 -3.88 -10.99 -6.61
N PHE A 74 -4.86 -10.63 -5.78
CA PHE A 74 -5.65 -9.41 -5.91
C PHE A 74 -6.01 -8.89 -4.52
N GLU A 75 -5.53 -7.71 -4.14
CA GLU A 75 -5.76 -7.11 -2.84
C GLU A 75 -6.35 -5.71 -3.01
N SER A 76 -7.51 -5.47 -2.42
CA SER A 76 -8.34 -4.29 -2.68
C SER A 76 -9.34 -4.04 -1.54
N PHE A 77 -10.45 -3.36 -1.86
CA PHE A 77 -11.56 -3.06 -0.97
C PHE A 77 -12.88 -3.56 -1.55
N SER A 78 -13.85 -3.85 -0.69
CA SER A 78 -15.15 -4.37 -1.12
C SER A 78 -15.94 -3.38 -1.97
N ALA A 79 -15.79 -2.08 -1.73
CA ALA A 79 -16.36 -1.02 -2.54
C ALA A 79 -15.50 -0.72 -3.78
N PHE A 80 -16.11 -0.13 -4.81
CA PHE A 80 -15.37 0.42 -5.93
C PHE A 80 -14.34 1.44 -5.45
N ASN A 81 -13.17 1.43 -6.07
CA ASN A 81 -12.04 2.20 -5.61
C ASN A 81 -11.09 2.56 -6.75
N HIS A 82 -10.33 3.62 -6.51
CA HIS A 82 -9.21 3.98 -7.37
C HIS A 82 -8.05 4.52 -6.56
N ILE A 83 -6.84 4.38 -7.08
CA ILE A 83 -5.62 4.91 -6.49
C ILE A 83 -5.38 6.36 -6.89
N ASN A 84 -4.66 7.09 -6.05
CA ASN A 84 -3.93 8.26 -6.47
C ASN A 84 -2.70 7.84 -7.29
N THR A 85 -2.10 8.76 -8.04
CA THR A 85 -0.93 8.49 -8.88
C THR A 85 0.39 8.90 -8.23
N LYS A 86 0.40 9.35 -6.98
CA LYS A 86 1.64 9.70 -6.27
C LYS A 86 1.97 8.64 -5.23
N ILE A 87 3.02 7.85 -5.50
CA ILE A 87 3.54 6.83 -4.59
C ILE A 87 4.60 7.48 -3.70
N GLU A 88 4.46 7.29 -2.39
CA GLU A 88 5.52 7.57 -1.43
C GLU A 88 6.27 6.27 -1.12
N TRP A 89 7.60 6.32 -1.16
CA TRP A 89 8.47 5.19 -0.85
C TRP A 89 9.24 5.47 0.43
N ARG A 90 9.33 4.45 1.30
CA ARG A 90 10.20 4.46 2.49
C ARG A 90 11.47 3.69 2.16
N LEU A 91 12.62 4.32 2.40
CA LEU A 91 13.93 3.77 2.05
C LEU A 91 14.70 3.30 3.28
N ASN A 92 15.44 2.20 3.14
CA ASN A 92 16.43 1.76 4.13
C ASN A 92 17.73 2.60 4.02
N ASP A 93 18.71 2.35 4.89
CA ASP A 93 20.02 3.05 4.88
C ASP A 93 20.79 2.89 3.55
N ALA A 94 20.54 1.82 2.79
CA ALA A 94 21.15 1.58 1.49
C ALA A 94 20.43 2.33 0.34
N GLY A 95 19.33 3.02 0.65
CA GLY A 95 18.50 3.73 -0.32
C GLY A 95 17.59 2.81 -1.14
N GLU A 96 17.32 1.61 -0.65
CA GLU A 96 16.41 0.63 -1.25
C GLU A 96 15.01 0.75 -0.63
N PRO A 97 13.94 0.67 -1.45
CA PRO A 97 12.58 0.75 -0.92
C PRO A 97 12.20 -0.52 -0.17
N PHE A 98 11.69 -0.37 1.06
CA PHE A 98 11.15 -1.48 1.85
C PHE A 98 9.64 -1.36 2.08
N ALA A 99 9.09 -0.14 1.97
CA ALA A 99 7.65 0.11 2.04
C ALA A 99 7.21 1.13 0.99
N ALA A 100 5.94 1.03 0.58
CA ALA A 100 5.26 2.02 -0.24
C ALA A 100 3.99 2.48 0.47
N ILE A 101 3.66 3.76 0.33
CA ILE A 101 2.42 4.35 0.83
C ILE A 101 1.70 4.97 -0.35
N LEU A 102 0.47 4.52 -0.59
CA LEU A 102 -0.37 5.04 -1.65
C LEU A 102 -1.72 5.46 -1.08
N ARG A 103 -2.23 6.59 -1.56
CA ARG A 103 -3.59 7.03 -1.22
C ARG A 103 -4.58 6.35 -2.14
N TRP A 104 -5.59 5.73 -1.55
CA TRP A 104 -6.71 5.09 -2.22
C TRP A 104 -7.97 5.88 -1.93
N PHE A 105 -8.88 5.86 -2.89
CA PHE A 105 -10.17 6.52 -2.84
C PHE A 105 -11.27 5.47 -2.87
N ILE A 106 -12.16 5.53 -1.89
CA ILE A 106 -13.32 4.63 -1.79
C ILE A 106 -14.56 5.36 -2.30
N ASP A 107 -15.23 4.75 -3.26
CA ASP A 107 -16.44 5.31 -3.83
C ASP A 107 -17.67 4.99 -2.97
N ASN A 108 -18.26 6.04 -2.41
CA ASN A 108 -19.54 6.02 -1.70
C ASN A 108 -20.55 6.85 -2.49
N PRO A 109 -21.24 6.25 -3.47
CA PRO A 109 -22.21 6.95 -4.30
C PRO A 109 -23.44 7.33 -3.47
N GLY A 110 -23.85 8.59 -3.61
CA GLY A 110 -25.12 9.08 -3.06
C GLY A 110 -26.30 8.80 -3.98
N PRO A 111 -27.50 9.34 -3.66
CA PRO A 111 -28.70 9.20 -4.50
C PRO A 111 -28.52 9.68 -5.95
N GLU A 112 -27.57 10.57 -6.21
CA GLU A 112 -27.26 11.12 -7.53
C GLU A 112 -26.30 10.24 -8.35
N GLY A 113 -25.90 9.07 -7.85
CA GLY A 113 -25.20 8.05 -8.63
C GLY A 113 -23.67 8.17 -8.69
N GLY A 114 -23.06 8.97 -7.81
CA GLY A 114 -21.60 9.10 -7.76
C GLY A 114 -21.06 9.60 -6.42
N SER A 115 -19.76 9.39 -6.20
CA SER A 115 -19.05 9.86 -5.01
C SER A 115 -18.67 11.33 -5.14
N THR A 116 -19.03 12.13 -4.14
CA THR A 116 -18.55 13.51 -4.00
C THR A 116 -17.23 13.54 -3.23
N LYS A 117 -16.51 14.67 -3.22
CA LYS A 117 -15.34 14.85 -2.33
C LYS A 117 -15.69 14.64 -0.85
N ALA A 118 -16.92 15.01 -0.45
CA ALA A 118 -17.38 14.84 0.92
C ALA A 118 -17.66 13.37 1.25
N SER A 119 -18.30 12.61 0.36
CA SER A 119 -18.66 11.21 0.59
C SER A 119 -17.54 10.22 0.26
N ARG A 120 -16.58 10.57 -0.59
CA ARG A 120 -15.44 9.71 -0.93
C ARG A 120 -14.59 9.41 0.30
N GLY A 121 -14.33 8.13 0.54
CA GLY A 121 -13.37 7.69 1.55
C GLY A 121 -11.94 7.88 1.05
N GLU A 122 -10.99 8.06 1.97
CA GLU A 122 -9.57 8.14 1.64
C GLU A 122 -8.77 7.27 2.59
N ILE A 123 -8.03 6.31 2.05
CA ILE A 123 -7.20 5.39 2.82
C ILE A 123 -5.76 5.59 2.39
N LEU A 124 -4.85 5.83 3.34
CA LEU A 124 -3.43 5.62 3.09
C LEU A 124 -3.15 4.14 3.33
N VAL A 125 -2.85 3.44 2.25
CA VAL A 125 -2.47 2.03 2.27
C VAL A 125 -0.96 1.96 2.35
N VAL A 126 -0.47 1.35 3.42
CA VAL A 126 0.94 1.02 3.61
C VAL A 126 1.15 -0.39 3.10
N SER A 127 2.15 -0.60 2.25
CA SER A 127 2.45 -1.89 1.63
C SER A 127 3.91 -2.27 1.82
N ARG A 128 4.18 -3.56 2.01
CA ARG A 128 5.53 -4.13 1.96
C ARG A 128 5.99 -4.19 0.50
N VAL A 129 7.23 -3.76 0.26
CA VAL A 129 7.87 -3.86 -1.06
C VAL A 129 8.58 -5.21 -1.15
N GLY A 130 8.29 -5.96 -2.21
CA GLY A 130 8.97 -7.21 -2.54
C GLY A 130 10.43 -6.95 -2.93
N THR A 131 11.32 -7.81 -2.46
CA THR A 131 12.76 -7.75 -2.69
C THR A 131 13.24 -9.07 -3.29
N SER A 132 14.51 -9.13 -3.71
CA SER A 132 15.09 -10.39 -4.19
C SER A 132 15.16 -11.49 -3.13
N ASP A 133 15.21 -11.14 -1.84
CA ASP A 133 15.29 -12.10 -0.74
C ASP A 133 13.90 -12.44 -0.16
N TYR A 134 12.89 -11.62 -0.47
CA TYR A 134 11.51 -11.81 -0.04
C TYR A 134 10.56 -11.25 -1.11
N GLY A 135 10.02 -12.13 -1.96
CA GLY A 135 9.15 -11.75 -3.09
C GLY A 135 7.72 -11.36 -2.70
N GLY A 136 7.38 -11.32 -1.41
CA GLY A 136 6.07 -10.91 -0.94
C GLY A 136 5.85 -9.40 -0.99
N SER A 137 4.72 -8.99 -1.57
CA SER A 137 4.18 -7.63 -1.46
C SER A 137 2.70 -7.72 -1.13
N CYS A 138 2.28 -6.92 -0.15
CA CYS A 138 0.92 -6.92 0.39
C CYS A 138 0.68 -5.62 1.15
N MET A 139 -0.58 -5.32 1.44
CA MET A 139 -0.94 -4.31 2.44
C MET A 139 -0.41 -4.75 3.82
N VAL A 140 0.08 -3.79 4.59
CA VAL A 140 0.64 -3.95 5.94
C VAL A 140 -0.23 -3.23 6.95
N ALA A 141 -0.69 -2.02 6.60
CA ALA A 141 -1.55 -1.22 7.45
C ALA A 141 -2.41 -0.25 6.62
N LEU A 142 -3.52 0.17 7.22
CA LEU A 142 -4.51 1.05 6.62
C LEU A 142 -4.76 2.25 7.53
N VAL A 143 -4.74 3.46 6.98
CA VAL A 143 -5.04 4.69 7.74
C VAL A 143 -6.16 5.45 7.06
N ASP A 144 -7.28 5.66 7.76
CA ASP A 144 -8.33 6.56 7.29
C ASP A 144 -7.83 8.00 7.31
N ALA A 145 -7.62 8.58 6.14
CA ALA A 145 -7.03 9.91 6.01
C ALA A 145 -8.01 11.04 6.34
N LYS A 146 -9.32 10.77 6.36
CA LYS A 146 -10.35 11.77 6.69
C LYS A 146 -10.63 11.80 8.18
N ALA A 147 -10.49 10.66 8.86
CA ALA A 147 -10.67 10.57 10.31
C ALA A 147 -9.44 10.99 11.13
N ASN A 148 -8.25 11.09 10.50
CA ASN A 148 -6.98 11.40 11.17
C ASN A 148 -6.28 12.61 10.53
N ALA A 149 -6.14 13.72 11.27
CA ALA A 149 -5.45 14.92 10.78
C ALA A 149 -3.95 14.69 10.51
N ASP A 150 -3.35 13.73 11.21
CA ASP A 150 -1.95 13.30 11.13
C ASP A 150 -1.78 11.99 10.33
N ALA A 151 -2.72 11.64 9.45
CA ALA A 151 -2.73 10.35 8.76
C ALA A 151 -1.41 9.99 8.05
N ASN A 152 -0.76 10.95 7.38
CA ASN A 152 0.52 10.71 6.71
C ASN A 152 1.64 10.36 7.72
N VAL A 153 1.62 10.97 8.92
CA VAL A 153 2.60 10.65 9.97
C VAL A 153 2.37 9.23 10.47
N LYS A 154 1.12 8.85 10.74
CA LYS A 154 0.77 7.49 11.16
C LYS A 154 1.17 6.45 10.13
N ALA A 155 0.88 6.71 8.85
CA ALA A 155 1.22 5.79 7.75
C ALA A 155 2.74 5.59 7.64
N ARG A 156 3.54 6.64 7.82
CA ARG A 156 5.02 6.54 7.82
C ARG A 156 5.53 5.76 9.02
N GLN A 157 5.01 6.05 10.21
CA GLN A 157 5.41 5.36 11.44
C GLN A 157 5.18 3.85 11.32
N ILE A 158 3.95 3.44 10.98
CA ILE A 158 3.66 2.00 10.85
C ILE A 158 4.42 1.35 9.69
N ALA A 159 4.70 2.09 8.61
CA ALA A 159 5.56 1.60 7.54
C ALA A 159 6.96 1.29 8.08
N ASP A 160 7.58 2.25 8.76
CA ASP A 160 8.93 2.12 9.31
C ASP A 160 9.04 1.03 10.38
N ASP A 161 8.01 0.87 11.21
CA ASP A 161 8.01 -0.06 12.34
C ASP A 161 7.73 -1.52 11.92
N THR A 162 6.90 -1.73 10.88
CA THR A 162 6.30 -3.05 10.63
C THR A 162 6.57 -3.58 9.22
N ALA A 163 6.65 -2.73 8.19
CA ALA A 163 6.59 -3.21 6.81
C ALA A 163 7.74 -4.13 6.41
N GLN A 164 8.95 -3.91 6.95
CA GLN A 164 10.12 -4.71 6.60
C GLN A 164 9.99 -6.18 7.05
N ASP A 165 9.28 -6.44 8.15
CA ASP A 165 9.17 -7.79 8.74
C ASP A 165 7.78 -8.42 8.55
N PHE A 166 6.82 -7.68 8.00
CA PHE A 166 5.44 -8.14 7.83
C PHE A 166 5.32 -9.35 6.89
N ALA A 167 4.87 -10.49 7.40
CA ALA A 167 4.69 -11.71 6.64
C ALA A 167 3.40 -11.65 5.79
N CYS A 168 3.57 -11.25 4.52
CA CYS A 168 2.50 -11.26 3.53
C CYS A 168 1.86 -12.64 3.39
N GLY A 169 0.53 -12.66 3.27
CA GLY A 169 -0.27 -13.89 3.26
C GLY A 169 -0.54 -14.48 4.66
N MET A 170 0.23 -14.10 5.68
CA MET A 170 0.18 -14.69 7.02
C MET A 170 -0.31 -13.75 8.11
N GLN A 171 -0.06 -12.45 7.94
CA GLN A 171 -0.48 -11.42 8.87
C GLN A 171 -1.61 -10.59 8.24
N GLU A 172 -2.61 -10.26 9.05
CA GLU A 172 -3.68 -9.38 8.63
C GLU A 172 -3.26 -7.91 8.84
N PRO A 173 -3.48 -7.03 7.84
CA PRO A 173 -3.20 -5.60 7.99
C PRO A 173 -4.11 -4.96 9.03
N GLU A 174 -3.55 -4.10 9.87
CA GLU A 174 -4.33 -3.39 10.88
C GLU A 174 -4.78 -2.00 10.41
N TRP A 175 -5.87 -1.51 11.02
CA TRP A 175 -6.27 -0.11 10.93
C TRP A 175 -5.55 0.70 12.00
N VAL A 176 -4.79 1.72 11.57
CA VAL A 176 -4.06 2.60 12.48
C VAL A 176 -4.79 3.92 12.66
N GLY A 177 -5.07 4.26 13.93
CA GLY A 177 -5.78 5.48 14.30
C GLY A 177 -7.30 5.34 14.24
N LYS A 178 -7.99 6.47 14.06
CA LYS A 178 -9.46 6.47 13.97
C LYS A 178 -9.90 5.89 12.62
N ARG A 179 -11.00 5.16 12.63
CA ARG A 179 -11.65 4.64 11.42
C ARG A 179 -13.07 5.20 11.37
N GLY A 180 -13.42 5.89 10.29
CA GLY A 180 -14.78 6.38 10.05
C GLY A 180 -15.58 5.47 9.11
N ASP A 181 -16.79 5.91 8.76
CA ASP A 181 -17.74 5.11 7.98
C ASP A 181 -17.60 5.28 6.46
N LEU A 182 -16.65 6.08 5.98
CA LEU A 182 -16.43 6.32 4.55
C LEU A 182 -15.41 5.36 3.93
N VAL A 183 -14.73 4.55 4.74
CA VAL A 183 -13.78 3.54 4.25
C VAL A 183 -14.47 2.19 4.09
N SER A 184 -13.87 1.30 3.31
CA SER A 184 -14.44 0.00 2.97
C SER A 184 -13.61 -1.14 3.57
N GLU A 185 -14.23 -2.30 3.78
CA GLU A 185 -13.52 -3.49 4.22
C GLU A 185 -12.50 -3.93 3.17
N ARG A 186 -11.31 -4.29 3.64
CA ARG A 186 -10.28 -4.89 2.79
C ARG A 186 -10.76 -6.24 2.28
N THR A 187 -10.47 -6.52 1.02
CA THR A 187 -10.71 -7.82 0.37
C THR A 187 -9.41 -8.31 -0.25
N PHE A 188 -9.18 -9.61 -0.25
CA PHE A 188 -8.00 -10.19 -0.85
C PHE A 188 -8.29 -11.56 -1.43
N SER A 189 -7.53 -11.92 -2.46
CA SER A 189 -7.42 -13.26 -3.03
C SER A 189 -5.94 -13.55 -3.16
N TRP A 190 -5.48 -14.63 -2.53
CA TRP A 190 -4.10 -15.10 -2.63
C TRP A 190 -4.03 -16.32 -3.55
N PRO A 191 -2.92 -16.52 -4.28
CA PRO A 191 -2.71 -17.76 -5.01
C PRO A 191 -2.56 -18.93 -4.05
N GLU A 192 -2.87 -20.13 -4.53
CA GLU A 192 -2.77 -21.36 -3.76
C GLU A 192 -1.36 -21.54 -3.18
N GLY A 193 -1.27 -21.86 -1.89
CA GLY A 193 0.00 -22.07 -1.19
C GLY A 193 0.73 -20.79 -0.74
N TYR A 194 0.20 -19.59 -1.00
CA TYR A 194 0.80 -18.34 -0.50
C TYR A 194 0.37 -17.99 0.93
N VAL A 195 -0.82 -18.42 1.34
CA VAL A 195 -1.25 -18.41 2.74
C VAL A 195 -0.84 -19.76 3.32
N VAL A 196 -0.01 -19.74 4.36
CA VAL A 196 0.16 -20.92 5.23
C VAL A 196 -1.05 -20.93 6.17
N GLU A 197 -1.80 -22.02 6.16
CA GLU A 197 -2.95 -22.23 7.06
C GLU A 197 -2.55 -22.24 8.54
#